data_AF-A0A419GB60-F1
#
_entry.id   AF-A0A419GB60-F1
#
_cell.length_a   1.000
_cell.length_b   1.000
_cell.length_c   1.000
_cell.angle_alpha   90.00
_cell.angle_beta   90.00
_cell.angle_gamma   90.00
#
_symmetry.space_group_name_H-M   'P 1'
#
loop_
_entity.id
_entity.type
_entity.pdbx_description
1 polymer ?
#
loop_
_entity_poly.entity_id
_entity_poly.type
_entity_poly.pdbx_seq_one_letter_code
_entity_poly.pdbx_strand_id
1 'polypeptide(L)'
;MLKKLNFRWMAVLGVLFVVALLTGAGKWSAASQDGKSSVDGLINMHIAEQQKVEQGRKLFKDLLRREGGKAPAYGSDEYLKRLLEYADPAGELRRRDPVKWEFIDAYAYDYYVRNVSPPIPPPMSNTAIDGNQNAVEVAPSDVQIQSGHYNRSGAVNYAYTYVFNYNPAYHKFNADCTNFVSQCLKDGGGVPIVDAKWRPYWDKDDWYYYRIGNDSFDSNNDDAWSWSWVKAKTFHHHINGRPLAVQVSYASQLELGDIVQLNLNDSEPANDHSMIVTKIDPDGTRRVTYHTNNTKDKKLSEIGGTHYYMHVTY
;
A
#
# COMPACT_ATOMS: atom_id res chain seq x y z
N MET A 1 27.48 -32.49 6.83
CA MET A 1 28.15 -31.21 6.53
C MET A 1 27.10 -30.10 6.49
N LEU A 2 26.75 -29.56 7.66
CA LEU A 2 25.93 -28.36 7.80
C LEU A 2 26.89 -27.16 7.79
N LYS A 3 26.97 -26.41 6.70
CA LYS A 3 27.64 -25.10 6.70
C LYS A 3 26.86 -24.09 5.84
N LYS A 4 26.57 -22.97 6.50
CA LYS A 4 26.09 -21.66 6.01
C LYS A 4 24.58 -21.53 5.76
N LEU A 5 23.80 -21.65 6.84
CA LEU A 5 22.62 -20.79 6.98
C LEU A 5 23.11 -19.35 7.20
N ASN A 6 22.72 -18.44 6.31
CA ASN A 6 23.04 -17.01 6.42
C ASN A 6 22.39 -16.40 7.68
N PHE A 7 23.13 -15.54 8.37
CA PHE A 7 22.73 -14.80 9.58
C PHE A 7 21.37 -14.06 9.44
N ARG A 8 20.95 -13.79 8.20
CA ARG A 8 19.68 -13.14 7.81
C ARG A 8 18.40 -13.90 8.18
N TRP A 9 18.45 -15.22 8.40
CA TRP A 9 17.27 -16.01 8.80
C TRP A 9 17.09 -16.12 10.32
N MET A 10 18.15 -15.89 11.11
CA MET A 10 18.06 -15.99 12.57
C MET A 10 17.31 -14.80 13.19
N ALA A 11 17.31 -13.62 12.56
CA ALA A 11 16.55 -12.47 13.05
C ALA A 11 15.02 -12.66 12.86
N VAL A 12 14.60 -13.20 11.71
CA VAL A 12 13.17 -13.47 11.44
C VAL A 12 12.64 -14.61 12.32
N LEU A 13 13.45 -15.67 12.54
CA LEU A 13 13.11 -16.74 13.48
C LEU A 13 13.17 -16.30 14.95
N GLY A 14 14.07 -15.38 15.30
CA GLY A 14 14.19 -14.82 16.64
C GLY A 14 12.95 -14.03 17.08
N VAL A 15 12.35 -13.26 16.17
CA VAL A 15 11.08 -12.55 16.44
C VAL A 15 9.89 -13.52 16.49
N LEU A 16 9.86 -14.55 15.64
CA LEU A 16 8.81 -15.58 15.64
C LEU A 16 8.81 -16.43 16.92
N PHE A 17 9.96 -16.68 17.55
CA PHE A 17 10.05 -17.51 18.75
C PHE A 17 9.72 -16.75 20.06
N VAL A 18 9.97 -15.44 20.11
CA VAL A 18 9.68 -14.62 21.31
C VAL A 18 8.17 -14.32 21.43
N VAL A 19 7.46 -14.14 20.31
CA VAL A 19 6.01 -13.83 20.34
C VAL A 19 5.15 -15.06 20.65
N ALA A 20 5.56 -16.26 20.24
CA ALA A 20 4.83 -17.50 20.54
C ALA A 20 4.86 -17.90 22.04
N LEU A 21 5.81 -17.38 22.81
CA LEU A 21 5.93 -17.65 24.26
C LEU A 21 5.20 -16.62 25.15
N LEU A 22 4.72 -15.51 24.60
CA LEU A 22 4.14 -14.40 25.37
C LEU A 22 2.60 -14.35 25.36
N THR A 23 1.90 -15.29 24.71
CA THR A 23 0.43 -15.40 24.77
C THR A 23 -0.09 -16.07 26.06
N GLY A 24 0.71 -16.07 27.13
CA GLY A 24 0.27 -16.45 28.47
C GLY A 24 -0.60 -15.35 29.07
N ALA A 25 -1.85 -15.70 29.41
CA ALA A 25 -2.86 -14.82 29.97
C ALA A 25 -2.33 -13.86 31.06
N GLY A 26 -2.50 -12.56 30.86
CA GLY A 26 -2.16 -11.54 31.85
C GLY A 26 -2.81 -10.19 31.52
N LYS A 27 -3.59 -9.68 32.46
CA LYS A 27 -4.36 -8.42 32.39
C LYS A 27 -3.44 -7.22 32.14
N TRP A 28 -3.83 -6.30 31.27
CA TRP A 28 -3.11 -5.04 31.00
C TRP A 28 -3.77 -3.86 31.72
N SER A 29 -2.99 -3.21 32.60
CA SER A 29 -3.28 -1.87 33.14
C SER A 29 -2.61 -0.81 32.27
N ALA A 30 -3.32 0.28 32.01
CA ALA A 30 -2.87 1.41 31.22
C ALA A 30 -1.72 2.19 31.88
N ALA A 31 -0.64 2.44 31.14
CA ALA A 31 -0.01 3.77 30.96
C ALA A 31 1.31 3.70 30.15
N SER A 32 1.43 4.63 29.19
CA SER A 32 2.57 4.98 28.30
C SER A 32 2.90 4.01 27.15
N GLN A 33 2.19 4.11 26.01
CA GLN A 33 2.34 3.20 24.87
C GLN A 33 2.27 3.84 23.45
N ASP A 34 2.33 5.16 23.28
CA ASP A 34 1.97 5.75 21.98
C ASP A 34 3.03 5.61 20.85
N GLY A 35 4.30 5.35 21.19
CA GLY A 35 5.36 5.14 20.19
C GLY A 35 5.53 3.68 19.74
N LYS A 36 5.47 2.72 20.68
CA LYS A 36 5.62 1.29 20.38
C LYS A 36 4.37 0.68 19.73
N SER A 37 3.18 1.15 20.11
CA SER A 37 1.90 0.57 19.66
C SER A 37 1.64 0.67 18.15
N SER A 38 2.14 1.70 17.45
CA SER A 38 1.92 1.81 16.00
C SER A 38 2.83 0.89 15.19
N VAL A 39 4.10 0.76 15.58
CA VAL A 39 5.05 -0.13 14.91
C VAL A 39 4.66 -1.58 15.17
N ASP A 40 4.28 -1.92 16.41
CA ASP A 40 3.78 -3.26 16.76
C ASP A 40 2.53 -3.63 15.94
N GLY A 41 1.60 -2.68 15.74
CA GLY A 41 0.42 -2.87 14.90
C GLY A 41 0.77 -3.16 13.44
N LEU A 42 1.73 -2.42 12.87
CA LEU A 42 2.19 -2.63 11.49
C LEU A 42 2.93 -3.97 11.32
N ILE A 43 3.76 -4.36 12.29
CA ILE A 43 4.45 -5.66 12.27
C ILE A 43 3.42 -6.81 12.30
N ASN A 44 2.41 -6.72 13.17
CA ASN A 44 1.36 -7.74 13.24
C ASN A 44 0.57 -7.85 11.93
N MET A 45 0.28 -6.72 11.28
CA MET A 45 -0.34 -6.70 9.95
C MET A 45 0.53 -7.42 8.92
N HIS A 46 1.85 -7.16 8.91
CA HIS A 46 2.78 -7.85 8.00
C HIS A 46 2.80 -9.37 8.24
N ILE A 47 2.84 -9.81 9.50
CA ILE A 47 2.78 -11.24 9.86
C ILE A 47 1.48 -11.87 9.34
N ALA A 48 0.34 -11.20 9.56
CA ALA A 48 -0.95 -11.69 9.09
C ALA A 48 -0.99 -11.82 7.55
N GLU A 49 -0.46 -10.85 6.81
CA GLU A 49 -0.37 -10.93 5.35
C GLU A 49 0.51 -12.09 4.88
N GLN A 50 1.65 -12.36 5.53
CA GLN A 50 2.47 -13.53 5.19
C GLN A 50 1.74 -14.87 5.44
N GLN A 51 0.90 -14.94 6.48
CA GLN A 51 0.07 -16.11 6.72
C GLN A 51 -0.98 -16.30 5.62
N LYS A 52 -1.60 -15.21 5.14
CA LYS A 52 -2.55 -15.25 4.01
C LYS A 52 -1.89 -15.76 2.74
N VAL A 53 -0.68 -15.29 2.42
CA VAL A 53 0.10 -15.73 1.25
C VAL A 53 0.29 -17.24 1.26
N GLU A 54 0.70 -17.82 2.40
CA GLU A 54 0.91 -19.28 2.49
C GLU A 54 -0.39 -20.07 2.37
N GLN A 55 -1.49 -19.57 2.95
CA GLN A 55 -2.82 -20.17 2.80
C GLN A 55 -3.30 -20.10 1.35
N GLY A 56 -3.17 -18.95 0.70
CA GLY A 56 -3.51 -18.74 -0.71
C GLY A 56 -2.75 -19.67 -1.63
N ARG A 57 -1.44 -19.84 -1.40
CA ARG A 57 -0.61 -20.77 -2.16
C ARG A 57 -1.10 -22.21 -2.09
N LYS A 58 -1.55 -22.66 -0.91
CA LYS A 58 -2.13 -24.01 -0.73
C LYS A 58 -3.49 -24.12 -1.43
N LEU A 59 -4.37 -23.14 -1.22
CA LEU A 59 -5.69 -23.09 -1.82
C LEU A 59 -5.63 -23.09 -3.35
N PHE A 60 -4.73 -22.31 -3.94
CA PHE A 60 -4.55 -22.26 -5.39
C PHE A 60 -4.13 -23.61 -5.97
N LYS A 61 -3.21 -24.32 -5.30
CA LYS A 61 -2.81 -25.69 -5.71
C LYS A 61 -3.98 -26.66 -5.65
N ASP A 62 -4.85 -26.52 -4.65
CA ASP A 62 -6.03 -27.37 -4.53
C ASP A 62 -7.11 -27.04 -5.56
N LEU A 63 -7.27 -25.76 -5.94
CA LEU A 63 -8.13 -25.34 -7.05
C LEU A 63 -7.67 -25.96 -8.37
N LEU A 64 -6.38 -25.83 -8.71
CA LEU A 64 -5.80 -26.43 -9.91
C LEU A 64 -5.97 -27.96 -9.95
N ARG A 65 -5.88 -28.66 -8.81
CA ARG A 65 -6.12 -30.11 -8.74
C ARG A 65 -7.57 -30.48 -9.05
N ARG A 66 -8.54 -29.64 -8.65
CA ARG A 66 -9.97 -29.89 -8.83
C ARG A 66 -10.43 -29.65 -10.26
N GLU A 67 -9.81 -28.73 -10.99
CA GLU A 67 -10.05 -28.53 -12.42
C GLU A 67 -9.71 -29.76 -13.28
N GLY A 68 -8.82 -30.62 -12.77
CA GLY A 68 -8.29 -31.77 -13.50
C GLY A 68 -7.20 -31.38 -14.50
N GLY A 69 -6.46 -32.38 -14.99
CA GLY A 69 -5.32 -32.16 -15.88
C GLY A 69 -4.01 -31.88 -15.15
N LYS A 70 -2.95 -31.59 -15.92
CA LYS A 70 -1.61 -31.32 -15.39
C LYS A 70 -1.53 -29.86 -14.94
N ALA A 71 -1.27 -29.63 -13.65
CA ALA A 71 -1.06 -28.29 -13.13
C ALA A 71 0.07 -27.57 -13.88
N PRO A 72 -0.09 -26.26 -14.21
CA PRO A 72 0.96 -25.49 -14.84
C PRO A 72 2.20 -25.42 -13.94
N ALA A 73 3.38 -25.30 -14.56
CA ALA A 73 4.63 -25.19 -13.81
C ALA A 73 4.72 -23.84 -13.11
N TYR A 74 5.15 -23.82 -11.84
CA TYR A 74 5.46 -22.57 -11.13
C TYR A 74 6.47 -21.75 -11.95
N GLY A 75 6.25 -20.44 -12.09
CA GLY A 75 7.09 -19.57 -12.90
C GLY A 75 6.66 -19.44 -14.37
N SER A 76 5.72 -20.26 -14.85
CA SER A 76 5.22 -20.14 -16.23
C SER A 76 4.14 -19.07 -16.38
N ASP A 77 4.00 -18.53 -17.60
CA ASP A 77 2.95 -17.55 -17.94
C ASP A 77 1.55 -18.11 -17.68
N GLU A 78 1.33 -19.41 -17.97
CA GLU A 78 0.06 -20.07 -17.68
C GLU A 78 -0.22 -20.15 -16.16
N TYR A 79 0.80 -20.39 -15.34
CA TYR A 79 0.65 -20.38 -13.88
C TYR A 79 0.20 -19.00 -13.39
N LEU A 80 0.85 -17.94 -13.87
CA LEU A 80 0.51 -16.57 -13.54
C LEU A 80 -0.90 -16.22 -14.02
N LYS A 81 -1.24 -16.53 -15.27
CA LYS A 81 -2.56 -16.28 -15.85
C LYS A 81 -3.66 -16.92 -15.01
N ARG A 82 -3.55 -18.21 -14.70
CA ARG A 82 -4.52 -18.93 -13.87
C ARG A 82 -4.63 -18.35 -12.46
N LEU A 83 -3.51 -17.95 -11.88
CA LEU A 83 -3.51 -17.33 -10.54
C LEU A 83 -4.27 -15.99 -10.55
N LEU A 84 -4.06 -15.17 -11.58
CA LEU A 84 -4.73 -13.88 -11.74
C LEU A 84 -6.22 -14.01 -12.06
N GLU A 85 -6.64 -15.04 -12.82
CA GLU A 85 -8.07 -15.33 -13.05
C GLU A 85 -8.82 -15.57 -11.73
N TYR A 86 -8.21 -16.28 -10.77
CA TYR A 86 -8.81 -16.48 -9.46
C TYR A 86 -8.69 -15.27 -8.53
N ALA A 87 -7.69 -14.42 -8.74
CA ALA A 87 -7.44 -13.22 -7.92
C ALA A 87 -8.16 -11.96 -8.44
N ASP A 88 -8.97 -12.07 -9.49
CA ASP A 88 -9.74 -10.95 -10.03
C ASP A 88 -10.71 -10.38 -8.96
N PRO A 89 -10.61 -9.09 -8.59
CA PRO A 89 -11.47 -8.46 -7.58
C PRO A 89 -12.95 -8.37 -7.98
N ALA A 90 -13.32 -8.48 -9.25
CA ALA A 90 -14.72 -8.62 -9.69
C ALA A 90 -15.06 -10.07 -10.12
N GLY A 91 -14.11 -10.98 -9.91
CA GLY A 91 -14.17 -12.36 -10.37
C GLY A 91 -15.21 -13.21 -9.64
N GLU A 92 -15.55 -14.34 -10.25
CA GLU A 92 -16.52 -15.32 -9.70
C GLU A 92 -16.09 -15.88 -8.34
N LEU A 93 -14.78 -16.04 -8.10
CA LEU A 93 -14.30 -16.57 -6.82
C LEU A 93 -14.67 -15.65 -5.67
N ARG A 94 -14.46 -14.35 -5.83
CA ARG A 94 -14.75 -13.35 -4.81
C ARG A 94 -16.24 -13.27 -4.49
N ARG A 95 -17.09 -13.24 -5.52
CA ARG A 95 -18.55 -13.21 -5.38
C ARG A 95 -19.10 -14.43 -4.63
N ARG A 96 -18.47 -15.61 -4.76
CA ARG A 96 -18.93 -16.85 -4.12
C ARG A 96 -18.30 -17.09 -2.74
N ASP A 97 -17.04 -16.72 -2.57
CA ASP A 97 -16.26 -17.00 -1.38
C ASP A 97 -15.19 -15.91 -1.19
N PRO A 98 -15.57 -14.74 -0.66
CA PRO A 98 -14.68 -13.58 -0.55
C PRO A 98 -13.49 -13.85 0.38
N VAL A 99 -13.67 -14.66 1.43
CA VAL A 99 -12.59 -15.04 2.34
C VAL A 99 -11.55 -15.90 1.62
N LYS A 100 -11.98 -16.89 0.82
CA LYS A 100 -11.06 -17.68 0.00
C LYS A 100 -10.36 -16.81 -1.04
N TRP A 101 -11.09 -15.89 -1.67
CA TRP A 101 -10.51 -14.94 -2.62
C TRP A 101 -9.43 -14.08 -1.99
N GLU A 102 -9.61 -13.55 -0.77
CA GLU A 102 -8.59 -12.75 -0.07
C GLU A 102 -7.25 -13.49 0.07
N PHE A 103 -7.28 -14.79 0.37
CA PHE A 103 -6.06 -15.59 0.43
C PHE A 103 -5.40 -15.73 -0.95
N ILE A 104 -6.20 -15.94 -2.00
CA ILE A 104 -5.69 -16.06 -3.36
C ILE A 104 -5.14 -14.72 -3.87
N ASP A 105 -5.81 -13.59 -3.64
CA ASP A 105 -5.31 -12.25 -3.98
C ASP A 105 -3.98 -11.96 -3.27
N ALA A 106 -3.88 -12.24 -1.97
CA ALA A 106 -2.63 -12.07 -1.23
C ALA A 106 -1.48 -12.88 -1.86
N TYR A 107 -1.74 -14.14 -2.23
CA TYR A 107 -0.75 -14.98 -2.92
C TYR A 107 -0.42 -14.47 -4.33
N ALA A 108 -1.42 -14.05 -5.11
CA ALA A 108 -1.23 -13.52 -6.45
C ALA A 108 -0.36 -12.26 -6.44
N TYR A 109 -0.63 -11.36 -5.49
CA TYR A 109 0.16 -10.15 -5.30
C TYR A 109 1.60 -10.47 -4.89
N ASP A 110 1.83 -11.37 -3.92
CA ASP A 110 3.18 -11.80 -3.53
C ASP A 110 3.92 -12.46 -4.71
N TYR A 111 3.25 -13.32 -5.48
CA TYR A 111 3.81 -13.93 -6.67
C TYR A 111 4.19 -12.87 -7.71
N TYR A 112 3.32 -11.91 -7.99
CA TYR A 112 3.61 -10.81 -8.91
C TYR A 112 4.83 -10.02 -8.45
N VAL A 113 4.87 -9.59 -7.19
CA VAL A 113 5.98 -8.79 -6.65
C VAL A 113 7.32 -9.52 -6.74
N ARG A 114 7.35 -10.85 -6.54
CA ARG A 114 8.58 -11.65 -6.55
C ARG A 114 9.07 -12.04 -7.94
N ASN A 115 8.16 -12.27 -8.88
CA ASN A 115 8.49 -12.94 -10.15
C ASN A 115 8.24 -12.05 -11.38
N VAL A 116 7.43 -10.99 -11.27
CA VAL A 116 6.93 -10.23 -12.42
C VAL A 116 7.19 -8.73 -12.28
N SER A 117 7.01 -8.17 -11.09
CA SER A 117 7.10 -6.73 -10.85
C SER A 117 8.47 -6.22 -11.29
N PRO A 118 8.51 -5.18 -12.15
CA PRO A 118 9.77 -4.54 -12.48
C PRO A 118 10.35 -3.81 -11.26
N PRO A 119 11.64 -3.44 -11.30
CA PRO A 119 12.22 -2.52 -10.32
C PRO A 119 11.38 -1.25 -10.20
N ILE A 120 11.34 -0.69 -9.00
CA ILE A 120 10.73 0.63 -8.77
C ILE A 120 11.53 1.66 -9.61
N PRO A 121 10.86 2.50 -10.41
CA PRO A 121 11.55 3.53 -11.19
C PRO A 121 12.26 4.49 -10.24
N PRO A 122 13.34 5.15 -10.68
CA PRO A 122 13.89 6.25 -9.90
C PRO A 122 12.75 7.25 -9.63
N PRO A 123 12.68 7.82 -8.43
CA PRO A 123 11.67 8.82 -8.14
C PRO A 123 11.78 9.95 -9.15
N MET A 124 10.63 10.51 -9.55
CA MET A 124 10.68 11.77 -10.28
C MET A 124 11.39 12.79 -9.41
N SER A 125 12.47 13.34 -9.97
CA SER A 125 13.31 14.33 -9.30
C SER A 125 12.75 15.72 -9.54
N ASN A 126 12.79 16.58 -8.53
CA ASN A 126 12.56 18.02 -8.66
C ASN A 126 13.74 18.76 -9.34
N THR A 127 14.74 18.04 -9.86
CA THR A 127 15.89 18.66 -10.50
C THR A 127 15.54 19.18 -11.89
N ALA A 128 15.56 20.50 -12.06
CA ALA A 128 15.61 21.12 -13.39
C ALA A 128 17.05 21.05 -13.93
N ILE A 129 17.16 20.88 -15.25
CA ILE A 129 18.41 21.07 -15.98
C ILE A 129 18.51 22.56 -16.30
N ASP A 130 19.50 23.26 -15.72
CA ASP A 130 19.78 24.63 -16.15
C ASP A 130 20.39 24.64 -17.57
N GLY A 131 20.44 25.80 -18.22
CA GLY A 131 21.03 25.96 -19.56
C GLY A 131 22.51 25.55 -19.69
N ASN A 132 23.16 25.13 -18.60
CA ASN A 132 24.54 24.67 -18.49
C ASN A 132 24.64 23.18 -18.05
N GLN A 133 23.55 22.41 -18.16
CA GLN A 133 23.48 20.97 -17.86
C GLN A 133 23.80 20.55 -16.42
N ASN A 134 23.76 21.49 -15.46
CA ASN A 134 23.86 21.13 -14.05
C ASN A 134 22.46 20.89 -13.47
N ALA A 135 22.32 19.79 -12.71
CA ALA A 135 21.11 19.53 -11.97
C ALA A 135 21.02 20.48 -10.77
N VAL A 136 19.94 21.26 -10.69
CA VAL A 136 19.65 22.15 -9.55
C VAL A 136 18.42 21.62 -8.83
N GLU A 137 18.48 21.47 -7.51
CA GLU A 137 17.31 21.13 -6.70
C GLU A 137 16.34 22.33 -6.70
N VAL A 138 15.18 22.15 -7.33
CA VAL A 138 14.15 23.20 -7.40
C VAL A 138 13.13 22.98 -6.30
N ALA A 139 12.61 24.06 -5.70
CA ALA A 139 11.51 23.94 -4.76
C ALA A 139 10.35 23.16 -5.41
N PRO A 140 9.71 22.20 -4.72
CA PRO A 140 8.66 21.37 -5.30
C PRO A 140 7.49 22.19 -5.90
N SER A 141 7.21 23.37 -5.32
CA SER A 141 6.22 24.34 -5.80
C SER A 141 6.47 24.87 -7.21
N ASP A 142 7.72 24.83 -7.67
CA ASP A 142 8.13 25.46 -8.93
C ASP A 142 8.25 24.43 -10.07
N VAL A 143 8.03 23.14 -9.78
CA VAL A 143 8.01 22.08 -10.79
C VAL A 143 6.69 22.19 -11.58
N GLN A 144 6.75 22.74 -12.79
CA GLN A 144 5.61 22.86 -13.69
C GLN A 144 5.24 21.49 -14.29
N ILE A 145 4.31 20.78 -13.65
CA ILE A 145 3.74 19.53 -14.14
C ILE A 145 2.31 19.79 -14.67
N GLN A 146 1.93 19.12 -15.76
CA GLN A 146 0.68 19.31 -16.49
C GLN A 146 -0.55 19.32 -15.56
N SER A 147 -1.33 20.40 -15.66
CA SER A 147 -2.38 20.86 -14.75
C SER A 147 -3.61 19.95 -14.62
N GLY A 148 -3.72 19.26 -13.49
CA GLY A 148 -4.95 19.30 -12.68
C GLY A 148 -4.82 20.41 -11.63
N HIS A 149 -5.83 20.60 -10.79
CA HIS A 149 -5.66 21.34 -9.54
C HIS A 149 -5.88 20.34 -8.42
N TYR A 150 -4.81 19.82 -7.82
CA TYR A 150 -4.92 19.01 -6.61
C TYR A 150 -5.49 19.84 -5.45
N ASN A 151 -6.69 19.48 -4.99
CA ASN A 151 -7.33 20.11 -3.85
C ASN A 151 -6.75 19.57 -2.53
N ARG A 152 -5.58 20.10 -2.14
CA ARG A 152 -4.92 19.77 -0.87
C ARG A 152 -5.86 19.82 0.34
N SER A 153 -6.64 20.89 0.42
CA SER A 153 -7.59 21.10 1.53
C SER A 153 -8.72 20.06 1.54
N GLY A 154 -9.20 19.67 0.35
CA GLY A 154 -10.20 18.62 0.19
C GLY A 154 -9.65 17.25 0.58
N ALA A 155 -8.40 16.93 0.22
CA ALA A 155 -7.75 15.69 0.64
C ALA A 155 -7.61 15.59 2.18
N VAL A 156 -7.22 16.68 2.84
CA VAL A 156 -7.15 16.74 4.31
C VAL A 156 -8.55 16.62 4.94
N ASN A 157 -9.55 17.32 4.41
CA ASN A 157 -10.92 17.24 4.90
C ASN A 157 -11.49 15.83 4.75
N TYR A 158 -11.22 15.16 3.64
CA TYR A 158 -11.58 13.76 3.43
C TYR A 158 -10.93 12.88 4.50
N ALA A 159 -9.62 13.03 4.72
CA ALA A 159 -8.90 12.26 5.71
C ALA A 159 -9.51 12.43 7.13
N TYR A 160 -9.83 13.65 7.54
CA TYR A 160 -10.47 13.90 8.83
C TYR A 160 -11.91 13.38 8.93
N THR A 161 -12.64 13.38 7.83
CA THR A 161 -14.00 12.85 7.79
C THR A 161 -14.00 11.33 8.00
N TYR A 162 -13.08 10.63 7.32
CA TYR A 162 -13.14 9.18 7.18
C TYR A 162 -12.15 8.39 8.06
N VAL A 163 -11.23 9.05 8.78
CA VAL A 163 -10.24 8.37 9.65
C VAL A 163 -10.87 7.42 10.69
N PHE A 164 -12.03 7.77 11.24
CA PHE A 164 -12.75 6.95 12.24
C PHE A 164 -14.06 6.35 11.72
N ASN A 165 -14.58 6.88 10.62
CA ASN A 165 -15.86 6.47 10.03
C ASN A 165 -15.60 6.14 8.58
N TYR A 166 -15.37 4.87 8.24
CA TYR A 166 -14.94 4.48 6.89
C TYR A 166 -16.00 4.86 5.84
N ASN A 167 -15.57 5.28 4.64
CA ASN A 167 -16.50 5.65 3.58
C ASN A 167 -17.23 4.39 3.06
N PRO A 168 -18.56 4.27 3.23
CA PRO A 168 -19.32 3.10 2.78
C PRO A 168 -19.37 2.95 1.25
N ALA A 169 -18.88 3.93 0.49
CA ALA A 169 -18.75 3.82 -0.96
C ALA A 169 -17.59 2.95 -1.44
N TYR A 170 -16.71 2.51 -0.54
CA TYR A 170 -15.54 1.70 -0.86
C TYR A 170 -15.51 0.43 -0.02
N HIS A 171 -14.96 -0.64 -0.59
CA HIS A 171 -14.65 -1.86 0.12
C HIS A 171 -13.74 -1.55 1.31
N LYS A 172 -14.03 -2.19 2.44
CA LYS A 172 -13.27 -2.04 3.68
C LYS A 172 -12.25 -3.16 3.81
N PHE A 173 -10.98 -2.84 3.64
CA PHE A 173 -9.90 -3.82 3.75
C PHE A 173 -9.44 -3.99 5.20
N ASN A 174 -8.91 -5.17 5.51
CA ASN A 174 -8.20 -5.41 6.78
C ASN A 174 -6.89 -4.60 6.87
N ALA A 175 -6.18 -4.45 5.74
CA ALA A 175 -5.03 -3.57 5.57
C ALA A 175 -5.42 -2.42 4.63
N ASP A 176 -5.90 -1.31 5.20
CA ASP A 176 -6.65 -0.28 4.45
C ASP A 176 -5.87 1.00 4.13
N CYS A 177 -4.61 1.08 4.56
CA CYS A 177 -3.82 2.32 4.47
C CYS A 177 -3.76 2.95 3.08
N THR A 178 -3.50 2.14 2.06
CA THR A 178 -3.42 2.60 0.67
C THR A 178 -4.80 2.91 0.10
N ASN A 179 -5.82 2.09 0.41
CA ASN A 179 -7.20 2.38 0.02
C ASN A 179 -7.66 3.75 0.56
N PHE A 180 -7.39 4.02 1.85
CA PHE A 180 -7.70 5.30 2.48
C PHE A 180 -6.97 6.48 1.83
N VAL A 181 -5.66 6.37 1.61
CA VAL A 181 -4.89 7.42 0.93
C VAL A 181 -5.37 7.62 -0.51
N SER A 182 -5.66 6.55 -1.23
CA SER A 182 -6.20 6.61 -2.58
C SER A 182 -7.53 7.36 -2.62
N GLN A 183 -8.42 7.11 -1.66
CA GLN A 183 -9.66 7.87 -1.51
C GLN A 183 -9.42 9.35 -1.18
N CYS A 184 -8.45 9.66 -0.31
CA CYS A 184 -8.08 11.04 -0.01
C CYS A 184 -7.62 11.79 -1.27
N LEU A 185 -6.81 11.16 -2.12
CA LEU A 185 -6.36 11.74 -3.38
C LEU A 185 -7.51 11.89 -4.39
N LYS A 186 -8.33 10.85 -4.58
CA LYS A 186 -9.42 10.85 -5.56
C LYS A 186 -10.56 11.78 -5.15
N ASP A 187 -11.23 11.47 -4.05
CA ASP A 187 -12.50 12.12 -3.67
C ASP A 187 -12.28 13.43 -2.91
N GLY A 188 -11.21 13.49 -2.10
CA GLY A 188 -10.83 14.73 -1.42
C GLY A 188 -10.03 15.65 -2.35
N GLY A 189 -9.00 15.11 -2.97
CA GLY A 189 -8.03 15.85 -3.78
C GLY A 189 -8.44 16.12 -5.22
N GLY A 190 -9.44 15.42 -5.74
CA GLY A 190 -9.87 15.55 -7.13
C GLY A 190 -8.91 14.93 -8.15
N VAL A 191 -7.99 14.04 -7.73
CA VAL A 191 -7.10 13.32 -8.64
C VAL A 191 -7.94 12.31 -9.44
N PRO A 192 -7.96 12.39 -10.79
CA PRO A 192 -8.71 11.44 -11.59
C PRO A 192 -8.08 10.06 -11.51
N ILE A 193 -8.93 9.04 -11.58
CA ILE A 193 -8.47 7.65 -11.70
C ILE A 193 -7.68 7.47 -13.00
N VAL A 194 -6.76 6.51 -12.97
CA VAL A 194 -5.98 6.09 -14.11
C VAL A 194 -6.36 4.66 -14.42
N ASP A 195 -7.03 4.47 -15.54
CA ASP A 195 -7.32 3.14 -16.08
C ASP A 195 -7.18 3.20 -17.59
N ALA A 196 -6.13 2.57 -18.11
CA ALA A 196 -6.11 2.27 -19.52
C ALA A 196 -6.88 0.97 -19.73
N LYS A 197 -8.12 1.03 -20.23
CA LYS A 197 -9.08 -0.08 -20.41
C LYS A 197 -8.54 -1.45 -20.92
N TRP A 198 -7.37 -1.48 -21.52
CA TRP A 198 -6.67 -2.68 -22.03
C TRP A 198 -5.67 -3.28 -21.03
N ARG A 199 -5.41 -2.59 -19.92
CA ARG A 199 -4.53 -3.03 -18.85
C ARG A 199 -5.32 -3.81 -17.80
N PRO A 200 -4.73 -4.90 -17.28
CA PRO A 200 -5.37 -5.67 -16.24
C PRO A 200 -5.22 -4.99 -14.88
N TYR A 201 -6.08 -5.35 -13.93
CA TYR A 201 -6.10 -4.79 -12.56
C TYR A 201 -4.77 -4.86 -11.79
N TRP A 202 -3.89 -5.77 -12.17
CA TRP A 202 -2.57 -5.95 -11.57
C TRP A 202 -1.47 -5.09 -12.19
N ASP A 203 -1.76 -4.36 -13.27
CA ASP A 203 -0.79 -3.43 -13.86
C ASP A 203 -0.52 -2.28 -12.89
N LYS A 204 0.76 -2.12 -12.56
CA LYS A 204 1.28 -1.09 -11.66
C LYS A 204 0.99 0.34 -12.16
N ASP A 205 0.79 0.51 -13.46
CA ASP A 205 0.59 1.83 -14.07
C ASP A 205 -0.86 2.30 -13.97
N ASP A 206 -1.81 1.43 -13.68
CA ASP A 206 -3.20 1.81 -13.39
C ASP A 206 -3.31 2.30 -11.95
N TRP A 207 -4.43 2.93 -11.59
CA TRP A 207 -4.84 3.36 -10.25
C TRP A 207 -6.34 3.70 -10.29
N TYR A 208 -7.19 2.75 -9.93
CA TYR A 208 -8.64 2.93 -9.99
C TYR A 208 -9.39 2.12 -8.93
N TYR A 209 -10.61 2.59 -8.68
CA TYR A 209 -11.65 1.86 -7.98
C TYR A 209 -12.97 2.09 -8.71
N TYR A 210 -13.63 0.99 -9.09
CA TYR A 210 -14.91 0.97 -9.75
C TYR A 210 -15.96 0.39 -8.83
N ARG A 211 -16.83 1.29 -8.36
CA ARG A 211 -18.00 0.93 -7.60
C ARG A 211 -19.12 0.43 -8.51
N ILE A 212 -19.70 -0.71 -8.17
CA ILE A 212 -20.91 -1.28 -8.74
C ILE A 212 -22.03 -1.15 -7.72
N GLY A 213 -23.17 -0.63 -8.14
CA GLY A 213 -24.30 -0.43 -7.24
C GLY A 213 -24.05 0.60 -6.13
N ASN A 214 -24.87 0.52 -5.08
CA ASN A 214 -24.93 1.49 -3.98
C ASN A 214 -24.85 0.82 -2.61
N ASP A 215 -24.56 -0.49 -2.55
CA ASP A 215 -24.42 -1.18 -1.29
C ASP A 215 -23.20 -0.69 -0.50
N SER A 216 -23.28 -0.84 0.82
CA SER A 216 -22.26 -0.33 1.72
C SER A 216 -21.10 -1.30 1.82
N PHE A 217 -19.89 -0.77 1.68
CA PHE A 217 -18.63 -1.51 1.79
C PHE A 217 -18.49 -2.68 0.80
N ASP A 218 -19.08 -2.57 -0.38
CA ASP A 218 -19.02 -3.61 -1.41
C ASP A 218 -19.42 -4.99 -0.84
N SER A 219 -20.57 -5.01 -0.20
CA SER A 219 -21.17 -6.21 0.39
C SER A 219 -21.65 -7.22 -0.65
N ASN A 220 -21.85 -6.79 -1.89
CA ASN A 220 -22.10 -7.67 -3.04
C ASN A 220 -20.80 -8.31 -3.58
N ASN A 221 -19.62 -7.79 -3.21
CA ASN A 221 -18.31 -8.27 -3.63
C ASN A 221 -18.12 -8.27 -5.16
N ASP A 222 -18.60 -7.23 -5.80
CA ASP A 222 -18.58 -7.05 -7.26
C ASP A 222 -17.90 -5.75 -7.72
N ASP A 223 -17.43 -4.91 -6.79
CA ASP A 223 -16.53 -3.81 -7.14
C ASP A 223 -15.20 -4.32 -7.72
N ALA A 224 -14.58 -3.49 -8.55
CA ALA A 224 -13.27 -3.75 -9.13
C ALA A 224 -12.26 -2.67 -8.73
N TRP A 225 -10.98 -3.02 -8.58
CA TRP A 225 -9.92 -2.05 -8.28
C TRP A 225 -8.57 -2.54 -8.77
N SER A 226 -7.64 -1.62 -8.98
CA SER A 226 -6.26 -1.97 -9.29
C SER A 226 -5.45 -2.30 -8.02
N TRP A 227 -4.38 -3.09 -8.15
CA TRP A 227 -3.48 -3.32 -7.00
C TRP A 227 -2.79 -2.04 -6.53
N SER A 228 -2.48 -1.11 -7.42
CA SER A 228 -1.98 0.22 -7.06
C SER A 228 -2.98 1.05 -6.24
N TRP A 229 -4.29 0.77 -6.28
CA TRP A 229 -5.28 1.43 -5.44
C TRP A 229 -5.21 0.96 -3.99
N VAL A 230 -4.90 -0.32 -3.76
CA VAL A 230 -5.03 -0.99 -2.43
C VAL A 230 -3.72 -1.48 -1.81
N LYS A 231 -2.63 -1.62 -2.58
CA LYS A 231 -1.34 -2.13 -2.09
C LYS A 231 -0.25 -1.06 -2.18
N ALA A 232 0.42 -0.82 -1.06
CA ALA A 232 1.37 0.29 -0.92
C ALA A 232 2.59 0.21 -1.86
N LYS A 233 3.12 -0.98 -2.17
CA LYS A 233 4.26 -1.11 -3.11
C LYS A 233 3.89 -0.82 -4.57
N THR A 234 2.77 -1.31 -5.09
CA THR A 234 2.30 -0.94 -6.43
C THR A 234 1.80 0.50 -6.49
N PHE A 235 1.24 1.04 -5.40
CA PHE A 235 0.92 2.46 -5.29
C PHE A 235 2.16 3.35 -5.38
N HIS A 236 3.25 2.97 -4.72
CA HIS A 236 4.53 3.68 -4.85
C HIS A 236 5.04 3.68 -6.29
N HIS A 237 4.95 2.53 -6.97
CA HIS A 237 5.32 2.42 -8.38
C HIS A 237 4.49 3.36 -9.25
N HIS A 238 3.18 3.40 -9.01
CA HIS A 238 2.25 4.28 -9.71
C HIS A 238 2.59 5.76 -9.50
N ILE A 239 2.75 6.19 -8.25
CA ILE A 239 3.02 7.59 -7.92
C ILE A 239 4.37 8.03 -8.46
N ASN A 240 5.43 7.21 -8.33
CA ASN A 240 6.77 7.56 -8.82
C ASN A 240 6.91 7.47 -10.34
N GLY A 241 6.13 6.61 -10.99
CA GLY A 241 6.17 6.44 -12.44
C GLY A 241 5.38 7.50 -13.22
N ARG A 242 4.73 8.45 -12.53
CA ARG A 242 3.80 9.41 -13.15
C ARG A 242 3.98 10.83 -12.61
N PRO A 243 3.54 11.84 -13.38
CA PRO A 243 3.43 13.25 -12.95
C PRO A 243 2.40 13.53 -11.83
N LEU A 244 2.18 12.60 -10.91
CA LEU A 244 1.28 12.78 -9.76
C LEU A 244 2.00 13.41 -8.57
N ALA A 245 3.24 12.97 -8.29
CA ALA A 245 4.03 13.51 -7.21
C ALA A 245 5.51 13.49 -7.56
N VAL A 246 6.26 14.31 -6.83
CA VAL A 246 7.72 14.39 -6.87
C VAL A 246 8.25 13.97 -5.51
N GLN A 247 9.26 13.11 -5.47
CA GLN A 247 9.85 12.71 -4.20
C GLN A 247 10.74 13.85 -3.67
N VAL A 248 10.57 14.21 -2.40
CA VAL A 248 11.37 15.23 -1.73
C VAL A 248 12.29 14.59 -0.68
N SER A 249 13.41 15.25 -0.39
CA SER A 249 14.45 14.71 0.49
C SER A 249 14.10 14.83 1.97
N TYR A 250 13.34 15.86 2.34
CA TYR A 250 13.09 16.20 3.73
C TYR A 250 11.60 16.32 4.04
N ALA A 251 11.21 15.84 5.22
CA ALA A 251 9.85 16.03 5.73
C ALA A 251 9.45 17.51 5.82
N SER A 252 10.43 18.41 5.93
CA SER A 252 10.21 19.87 5.94
C SER A 252 9.77 20.45 4.60
N GLN A 253 9.82 19.69 3.51
CA GLN A 253 9.33 20.07 2.19
C GLN A 253 7.89 19.60 1.94
N LEU A 254 7.34 18.78 2.83
CA LEU A 254 5.96 18.30 2.71
C LEU A 254 4.95 19.40 3.08
N GLU A 255 3.89 19.47 2.30
CA GLU A 255 2.72 20.31 2.49
C GLU A 255 1.50 19.48 2.94
N LEU A 256 0.42 20.17 3.29
CA LEU A 256 -0.87 19.54 3.54
C LEU A 256 -1.32 18.76 2.29
N GLY A 257 -1.84 17.56 2.51
CA GLY A 257 -2.27 16.67 1.44
C GLY A 257 -1.14 15.88 0.78
N ASP A 258 0.13 16.09 1.14
CA ASP A 258 1.21 15.26 0.62
C ASP A 258 1.20 13.84 1.21
N ILE A 259 1.80 12.89 0.50
CA ILE A 259 1.80 11.48 0.87
C ILE A 259 3.14 11.09 1.47
N VAL A 260 3.10 10.27 2.52
CA VAL A 260 4.28 9.61 3.08
C VAL A 260 4.10 8.11 2.96
N GLN A 261 5.08 7.45 2.35
CA GLN A 261 5.15 6.00 2.32
C GLN A 261 6.24 5.51 3.25
N LEU A 262 5.91 4.53 4.08
CA LEU A 262 6.81 3.95 5.07
C LEU A 262 7.30 2.59 4.60
N ASN A 263 8.59 2.36 4.74
CA ASN A 263 9.22 1.06 4.60
C ASN A 263 9.75 0.60 5.96
N LEU A 264 9.28 -0.56 6.42
CA LEU A 264 9.65 -1.16 7.71
C LEU A 264 10.85 -2.10 7.56
N ASN A 265 11.30 -2.40 6.34
CA ASN A 265 12.39 -3.32 6.06
C ASN A 265 13.41 -2.74 5.09
N ASP A 266 14.64 -2.56 5.57
CA ASP A 266 15.74 -1.93 4.82
C ASP A 266 16.27 -2.75 3.63
N SER A 267 15.76 -3.97 3.39
CA SER A 267 16.33 -4.88 2.38
C SER A 267 15.80 -4.70 0.96
N GLU A 268 14.62 -4.10 0.79
CA GLU A 268 14.02 -3.68 -0.49
C GLU A 268 13.08 -2.52 -0.18
N PRO A 269 12.82 -1.56 -1.09
CA PRO A 269 11.71 -0.61 -0.95
C PRO A 269 10.37 -1.38 -0.92
N ALA A 270 10.01 -1.82 0.28
CA ALA A 270 8.73 -2.38 0.63
C ALA A 270 7.95 -1.23 1.25
N ASN A 271 7.26 -0.46 0.42
CA ASN A 271 6.31 0.51 0.96
C ASN A 271 5.22 -0.32 1.64
N ASP A 272 5.35 -0.46 2.95
CA ASP A 272 4.52 -1.31 3.81
C ASP A 272 3.29 -0.53 4.28
N HIS A 273 3.35 0.80 4.25
CA HIS A 273 2.29 1.65 4.74
C HIS A 273 2.22 2.98 3.98
N SER A 274 0.99 3.49 3.78
CA SER A 274 0.72 4.77 3.12
C SER A 274 -0.02 5.70 4.08
N MET A 275 0.40 6.96 4.13
CA MET A 275 -0.13 7.98 5.04
C MET A 275 -0.28 9.32 4.32
N ILE A 276 -1.16 10.19 4.81
CA ILE A 276 -1.36 11.54 4.27
C ILE A 276 -1.02 12.60 5.32
N VAL A 277 -0.31 13.66 4.93
CA VAL A 277 0.00 14.82 5.79
C VAL A 277 -1.26 15.65 5.97
N THR A 278 -1.78 15.71 7.19
CA THR A 278 -3.04 16.40 7.50
C THR A 278 -2.87 17.64 8.36
N LYS A 279 -1.72 17.78 9.03
CA LYS A 279 -1.44 18.93 9.88
C LYS A 279 0.05 19.27 9.87
N ILE A 280 0.33 20.57 9.87
CA ILE A 280 1.67 21.13 10.13
C ILE A 280 1.51 22.02 11.36
N ASP A 281 2.20 21.68 12.45
CA ASP A 281 2.19 22.48 13.67
C ASP A 281 2.97 23.80 13.47
N PRO A 282 2.77 24.82 14.33
CA PRO A 282 3.48 26.12 14.20
C PRO A 282 5.00 26.03 14.21
N ASP A 283 5.56 24.97 14.78
CA ASP A 283 7.01 24.68 14.80
C ASP A 283 7.51 23.96 13.53
N GLY A 284 6.63 23.72 12.56
CA GLY A 284 6.92 23.01 11.32
C GLY A 284 6.80 21.48 11.41
N THR A 285 6.39 20.93 12.55
CA THR A 285 6.22 19.48 12.71
C THR A 285 5.08 18.96 11.81
N ARG A 286 5.39 17.99 10.94
CA ARG A 286 4.40 17.31 10.09
C ARG A 286 3.71 16.21 10.87
N ARG A 287 2.39 16.14 10.70
CA ARG A 287 1.53 15.11 11.26
C ARG A 287 0.74 14.43 10.18
N VAL A 288 0.63 13.12 10.31
CA VAL A 288 0.02 12.23 9.33
C VAL A 288 -1.20 11.53 9.89
N THR A 289 -2.15 11.28 9.00
CA THR A 289 -3.38 10.52 9.26
C THR A 289 -3.40 9.31 8.33
N TYR A 290 -3.83 8.16 8.83
CA TYR A 290 -3.80 6.91 8.07
C TYR A 290 -4.69 5.81 8.67
N HIS A 291 -5.03 4.84 7.82
CA HIS A 291 -5.69 3.60 8.24
C HIS A 291 -4.68 2.49 8.53
N THR A 292 -4.27 2.45 9.79
CA THR A 292 -3.75 1.30 10.55
C THR A 292 -3.97 1.72 12.00
N ASN A 293 -4.80 0.99 12.74
CA ASN A 293 -5.35 1.43 14.03
C ASN A 293 -6.14 2.76 13.99
N ASN A 294 -6.60 3.22 12.81
CA ASN A 294 -7.35 4.47 12.61
C ASN A 294 -6.68 5.68 13.27
N THR A 295 -5.55 6.11 12.73
CA THR A 295 -4.68 7.08 13.40
C THR A 295 -4.87 8.47 12.82
N LYS A 296 -5.20 9.45 13.67
CA LYS A 296 -5.32 10.87 13.31
C LYS A 296 -4.13 11.67 13.83
N ASP A 297 -3.52 12.49 12.97
CA ASP A 297 -2.51 13.50 13.32
C ASP A 297 -1.32 12.99 14.15
N LYS A 298 -0.85 11.77 13.88
CA LYS A 298 0.37 11.25 14.51
C LYS A 298 1.58 12.04 14.03
N LYS A 299 2.49 12.40 14.94
CA LYS A 299 3.73 13.08 14.54
C LYS A 299 4.55 12.16 13.66
N LEU A 300 4.94 12.65 12.49
CA LEU A 300 5.70 11.86 11.52
C LEU A 300 7.05 11.40 12.11
N SER A 301 7.70 12.25 12.92
CA SER A 301 8.97 11.93 13.58
C SER A 301 8.89 10.84 14.65
N GLU A 302 7.69 10.46 15.10
CA GLU A 302 7.47 9.39 16.09
C GLU A 302 7.25 8.03 15.40
N ILE A 303 7.19 7.99 14.08
CA ILE A 303 7.02 6.75 13.30
C ILE A 303 8.40 6.26 12.89
N GLY A 304 8.77 5.05 13.31
CA GLY A 304 10.05 4.43 12.94
C GLY A 304 10.01 3.79 11.55
N GLY A 305 11.16 3.72 10.90
CA GLY A 305 11.36 3.13 9.57
C GLY A 305 11.88 4.14 8.56
N THR A 306 12.05 3.71 7.32
CA THR A 306 12.47 4.58 6.22
C THR A 306 11.26 5.25 5.59
N HIS A 307 11.28 6.57 5.49
CA HIS A 307 10.18 7.35 4.91
C HIS A 307 10.52 7.81 3.49
N TYR A 308 9.54 7.68 2.61
CA TYR A 308 9.53 8.29 1.28
C TYR A 308 8.50 9.43 1.30
N TYR A 309 8.99 10.65 1.05
CA TYR A 309 8.20 11.87 1.10
C TYR A 309 7.76 12.24 -0.31
N MET A 310 6.46 12.20 -0.58
CA MET A 310 5.90 12.38 -1.92
C MET A 310 5.12 13.70 -1.93
N HIS A 311 5.72 14.72 -2.52
CA HIS A 311 5.06 16.02 -2.73
C HIS A 311 4.11 15.92 -3.93
N VAL A 312 2.81 15.98 -3.69
CA VAL A 312 1.80 15.82 -4.75
C VAL A 312 1.80 17.09 -5.60
N THR A 313 2.03 16.96 -6.90
CA THR A 313 2.18 18.09 -7.85
C THR A 313 1.06 18.20 -8.87
N TYR A 314 0.03 17.34 -8.77
CA TYR A 314 -1.05 17.23 -9.76
C TYR A 314 -1.90 18.49 -9.90
#